data_AF-A0A8H7S8P4-F1
#
_entry.id   AF-A0A8H7S8P4-F1
#
_cell.length_a   1.000
_cell.length_b   1.000
_cell.length_c   1.000
_cell.angle_alpha   90.00
_cell.angle_beta   90.00
_cell.angle_gamma   90.00
#
_symmetry.space_group_name_H-M   'P 1'
#
loop_
_entity.id
_entity.type
_entity.pdbx_description
1 polymer ?
#
loop_
_entity_poly.entity_id
_entity_poly.type
_entity_poly.pdbx_seq_one_letter_code
_entity_poly.pdbx_strand_id
1 'polypeptide(L)'
;MTAESTKPPTRQERQHCWKLRDEYFACLDRLTIVDPVIVEKEPEKAKECLEKKSKYEDACMASWVEYFNKRRVLDVKQREYLEFSKQQSGK
;
A
#
# COMPACT_ATOMS: atom_id res chain seq x y z
N MET A 1 -13.00 25.18 15.01
CA MET A 1 -12.40 23.94 15.58
C MET A 1 -12.34 22.96 14.43
N THR A 2 -11.20 22.50 13.92
CA THR A 2 -10.07 21.90 14.63
C THR A 2 -8.75 22.15 13.89
N ALA A 3 -7.73 22.47 14.67
CA ALA A 3 -6.34 22.51 14.25
C ALA A 3 -5.75 21.12 14.51
N GLU A 4 -5.48 20.34 13.47
CA GLU A 4 -4.82 19.04 13.63
C GLU A 4 -3.93 18.72 12.44
N SER A 5 -2.94 19.58 12.22
CA SER A 5 -1.77 19.25 11.42
C SER A 5 -0.55 19.64 12.26
N THR A 6 0.40 18.72 12.45
CA THR A 6 1.68 18.81 13.21
C THR A 6 1.78 18.01 14.53
N LYS A 7 0.82 17.16 14.92
CA LYS A 7 1.08 16.17 16.00
C LYS A 7 1.40 14.80 15.39
N PRO A 8 2.51 14.13 15.78
CA PRO A 8 2.76 12.77 15.33
C PRO A 8 1.63 11.85 15.84
N PRO A 9 1.15 10.91 15.01
CA PRO A 9 0.06 10.03 15.40
C PRO A 9 0.47 9.25 16.65
N THR A 10 -0.46 9.12 17.59
CA THR A 10 -0.26 8.35 18.81
C THR A 10 0.04 6.89 18.48
N ARG A 11 0.60 6.15 19.45
CA ARG A 11 0.91 4.73 19.26
C ARG A 11 -0.34 3.91 18.88
N GLN A 12 -1.51 4.26 19.42
CA GLN A 12 -2.75 3.56 19.11
C GLN A 12 -3.23 3.84 17.69
N GLU A 13 -3.20 5.10 17.23
CA GLU A 13 -3.54 5.47 15.85
C GLU A 13 -2.61 4.78 14.84
N ARG A 14 -1.31 4.70 15.16
CA ARG A 14 -0.34 3.95 14.33
C ARG A 14 -0.69 2.47 14.23
N GLN A 15 -1.06 1.84 15.35
CA GLN A 15 -1.47 0.44 15.35
C GLN A 15 -2.75 0.23 14.55
N HIS A 16 -3.70 1.16 14.63
CA HIS A 16 -4.93 1.11 13.85
C HIS A 16 -4.64 1.24 12.34
N CYS A 17 -3.82 2.22 11.97
CA CYS A 17 -3.34 2.41 10.60
C CYS A 17 -2.65 1.16 10.05
N TRP A 18 -1.75 0.52 10.82
CA TRP A 18 -1.08 -0.70 10.37
C TRP A 18 -2.05 -1.88 10.17
N LYS A 19 -3.05 -2.03 11.03
CA LYS A 19 -4.08 -3.06 10.86
C LYS A 19 -4.85 -2.86 9.55
N LEU A 20 -5.32 -1.64 9.28
CA LEU A 20 -6.05 -1.32 8.06
C LEU A 20 -5.18 -1.44 6.81
N ARG A 21 -3.90 -1.05 6.90
CA ARG A 21 -2.91 -1.27 5.85
C ARG A 21 -2.79 -2.74 5.51
N ASP A 22 -2.60 -3.60 6.52
CA ASP A 22 -2.40 -5.03 6.31
C ASP A 22 -3.68 -5.70 5.79
N GLU A 23 -4.86 -5.27 6.23
CA GLU A 23 -6.14 -5.73 5.68
C GLU A 23 -6.35 -5.33 4.22
N TYR A 24 -6.05 -4.07 3.88
CA TYR A 24 -6.09 -3.59 2.51
C TYR A 24 -5.09 -4.35 1.64
N PHE A 25 -3.86 -4.53 2.13
CA PHE A 25 -2.81 -5.19 1.38
C PHE A 25 -3.05 -6.67 1.18
N ALA A 26 -3.58 -7.37 2.18
CA ALA A 26 -4.01 -8.76 2.07
C ALA A 26 -5.16 -8.92 1.05
N CYS A 27 -6.06 -7.95 0.98
CA CYS A 27 -7.11 -7.92 -0.05
C CYS A 27 -6.51 -7.80 -1.45
N LEU A 28 -5.55 -6.90 -1.64
CA LEU A 28 -4.83 -6.75 -2.91
C LEU A 28 -4.01 -8.00 -3.28
N ASP A 29 -3.35 -8.64 -2.31
CA ASP A 29 -2.58 -9.87 -2.55
C ASP A 29 -3.47 -11.02 -3.01
N ARG A 30 -4.68 -11.15 -2.45
CA ARG A 30 -5.67 -12.15 -2.92
C ARG A 30 -6.08 -11.94 -4.38
N LEU A 31 -6.07 -10.70 -4.84
CA LEU A 31 -6.38 -10.33 -6.22
C LEU A 31 -5.13 -10.30 -7.10
N THR A 32 -3.95 -10.63 -6.57
CA THR A 32 -2.66 -10.52 -7.26
C THR A 32 -2.36 -9.10 -7.76
N ILE A 33 -2.90 -8.08 -7.09
CA ILE A 33 -2.69 -6.67 -7.41
C ILE A 33 -1.55 -6.15 -6.56
N VAL A 34 -0.43 -5.81 -7.20
CA VAL A 34 0.72 -5.21 -6.51
C VAL A 34 0.59 -3.69 -6.42
N ASP A 35 0.18 -3.06 -7.51
CA ASP A 35 0.15 -1.61 -7.60
C ASP A 35 -1.26 -1.08 -7.23
N PRO A 36 -1.40 -0.31 -6.14
CA PRO A 36 -2.67 0.29 -5.77
C PRO A 36 -3.21 1.27 -6.84
N VAL A 37 -2.40 1.71 -7.80
CA VAL A 37 -2.87 2.45 -8.99
C VAL A 37 -3.83 1.61 -9.84
N ILE A 38 -3.69 0.27 -9.84
CA ILE A 38 -4.63 -0.61 -10.55
C ILE A 38 -6.02 -0.54 -9.91
N VAL A 39 -6.12 -0.30 -8.61
CA VAL A 39 -7.41 -0.11 -7.93
C VAL A 39 -8.14 1.13 -8.44
N GLU A 40 -7.40 2.17 -8.80
CA GLU A 40 -7.96 3.40 -9.41
C GLU A 40 -8.26 3.24 -10.89
N LYS A 41 -7.37 2.58 -11.63
CA LYS A 41 -7.54 2.36 -13.08
C LYS A 41 -8.60 1.31 -13.40
N GLU A 42 -8.69 0.26 -12.58
CA GLU A 42 -9.55 -0.90 -12.77
C GLU A 42 -10.30 -1.23 -11.46
N PRO A 43 -11.24 -0.36 -11.03
CA PRO A 43 -11.98 -0.56 -9.79
C PRO A 43 -12.80 -1.86 -9.78
N GLU A 44 -13.17 -2.40 -10.93
CA GLU A 44 -13.85 -3.70 -11.07
C GLU A 44 -13.03 -4.86 -10.50
N LYS A 45 -11.70 -4.84 -10.67
CA LYS A 45 -10.81 -5.90 -10.19
C LYS A 45 -10.62 -5.87 -8.68
N ALA A 46 -10.72 -4.68 -8.08
CA ALA A 46 -10.45 -4.44 -6.66
C ALA A 46 -11.66 -3.92 -5.90
N LYS A 47 -12.87 -4.19 -6.39
CA LYS A 47 -14.11 -3.63 -5.85
C LYS A 47 -14.29 -3.92 -4.36
N GLU A 48 -13.93 -5.13 -3.94
CA GLU A 48 -13.98 -5.56 -2.54
C GLU A 48 -12.92 -4.88 -1.65
N CYS A 49 -11.85 -4.38 -2.27
CA CYS A 49 -10.76 -3.68 -1.60
C CYS A 49 -10.93 -2.16 -1.59
N LEU A 50 -11.84 -1.59 -2.40
CA LEU A 50 -12.10 -0.14 -2.43
C LEU A 50 -12.57 0.40 -1.08
N GLU A 51 -13.46 -0.32 -0.40
CA GLU A 51 -13.92 0.07 0.93
C GLU A 51 -12.75 0.06 1.95
N LYS A 52 -11.88 -0.96 1.86
CA LYS A 52 -10.68 -1.07 2.70
C LYS A 52 -9.66 0.01 2.39
N LYS A 53 -9.49 0.36 1.11
CA LYS A 53 -8.65 1.47 0.65
C LYS A 53 -9.10 2.77 1.30
N SER A 54 -10.40 3.08 1.22
CA SER A 54 -10.96 4.30 1.80
C SER A 54 -10.75 4.35 3.31
N LYS A 55 -11.02 3.26 4.04
CA LYS A 55 -10.77 3.19 5.49
C LYS A 55 -9.28 3.35 5.83
N TYR A 56 -8.41 2.73 5.04
CA TYR A 56 -6.97 2.84 5.19
C TYR A 56 -6.46 4.27 4.95
N GLU A 57 -6.94 4.95 3.91
CA GLU A 57 -6.59 6.34 3.60
C GLU A 57 -7.14 7.34 4.62
N ASP A 58 -8.31 7.07 5.19
CA ASP A 58 -8.93 7.92 6.22
C ASP A 58 -8.24 7.77 7.58
N ALA A 59 -7.87 6.54 7.96
CA ALA A 59 -7.26 6.26 9.26
C ALA A 59 -5.73 6.47 9.29
N CYS A 60 -5.04 6.38 8.15
CA CYS A 60 -3.60 6.60 8.06
C CYS A 60 -3.29 8.02 7.57
N MET A 61 -2.16 8.57 8.02
CA MET A 61 -1.66 9.81 7.42
C MET A 61 -1.34 9.61 5.93
N ALA A 62 -1.72 10.57 5.09
CA ALA A 62 -1.46 10.53 3.65
C ALA A 62 0.01 10.27 3.29
N SER A 63 0.96 10.84 4.04
CA SER A 63 2.40 10.60 3.84
C SER A 63 2.82 9.15 4.11
N TRP A 64 2.19 8.49 5.07
CA TRP A 64 2.42 7.07 5.36
C TRP A 64 1.80 6.20 4.27
N VAL A 65 0.58 6.53 3.84
CA VAL A 65 -0.10 5.83 2.76
C VAL A 65 0.73 5.86 1.48
N GLU A 66 1.19 7.06 1.09
CA GLU A 66 2.02 7.25 -0.09
C GLU A 66 3.33 6.45 0.02
N TYR A 67 3.98 6.47 1.19
CA TYR A 67 5.20 5.71 1.43
C TYR A 67 4.97 4.19 1.29
N PHE A 68 3.93 3.65 1.92
CA PHE A 68 3.62 2.22 1.86
C PHE A 68 3.23 1.76 0.46
N ASN A 69 2.44 2.57 -0.26
CA ASN A 69 2.06 2.29 -1.65
C ASN A 69 3.29 2.26 -2.56
N LYS A 70 4.19 3.25 -2.42
CA LYS A 70 5.48 3.27 -3.15
C LYS A 70 6.36 2.07 -2.79
N ARG A 71 6.47 1.74 -1.50
CA ARG A 71 7.27 0.61 -1.00
C ARG A 71 6.86 -0.70 -1.67
N ARG A 72 5.55 -0.96 -1.78
CA ARG A 72 5.02 -2.19 -2.41
C ARG A 72 5.44 -2.33 -3.88
N VAL A 73 5.35 -1.24 -4.65
CA VAL A 73 5.76 -1.22 -6.06
C VAL A 73 7.27 -1.34 -6.22
N LEU A 74 8.04 -0.66 -5.36
CA LEU A 74 9.50 -0.73 -5.35
C LEU A 74 9.99 -2.15 -5.02
N ASP A 75 9.40 -2.82 -4.04
CA ASP A 75 9.78 -4.18 -3.65
C ASP A 75 9.57 -5.18 -4.80
N VAL A 76 8.53 -4.99 -5.63
CA VAL A 76 8.32 -5.81 -6.83
C VAL A 76 9.33 -5.49 -7.93
N LYS A 77 9.53 -4.20 -8.25
CA LYS A 77 10.55 -3.79 -9.22
C LYS A 77 11.96 -4.25 -8.83
N GLN A 78 12.28 -4.21 -7.54
CA GLN A 78 13.57 -4.67 -7.03
C GLN A 78 13.71 -6.19 -7.20
N ARG A 79 12.66 -6.97 -6.92
CA ARG A 79 12.66 -8.41 -7.17
C ARG A 79 12.87 -8.73 -8.65
N GLU A 80 12.13 -8.08 -9.55
CA GLU A 80 12.27 -8.24 -11.00
C GLU A 80 13.69 -7.89 -11.47
N TYR A 81 14.26 -6.78 -10.98
CA TYR A 81 15.62 -6.37 -11.32
C TYR A 81 16.67 -7.37 -10.84
N LEU A 82 16.53 -7.89 -9.60
CA LEU A 82 17.43 -8.91 -9.07
C LEU A 82 17.34 -10.22 -9.84
N GLU A 83 16.14 -10.64 -10.26
CA GLU A 83 15.95 -11.81 -11.11
C GLU A 83 16.59 -11.64 -12.48
N PHE A 84 16.39 -10.48 -13.12
CA PHE A 84 17.02 -10.14 -14.39
C PHE A 84 18.55 -10.10 -14.29
N SER A 85 19.10 -9.52 -13.22
CA SER A 85 20.55 -9.47 -12.97
C SER A 85 21.16 -10.87 -12.78
N LYS A 86 20.47 -11.77 -12.06
CA LYS A 86 20.87 -13.18 -11.94
C LYS A 86 20.86 -13.92 -13.27
N GLN A 87 19.87 -13.67 -14.13
CA GLN A 87 19.83 -14.23 -15.48
C GLN A 87 20.97 -13.72 -16.37
N GLN A 88 21.43 -12.48 -16.19
CA GLN A 88 22.55 -11.93 -16.96
C GLN A 88 23.95 -12.37 -16.47
N SER A 89 24.14 -12.61 -15.17
CA SER A 89 25.45 -13.07 -14.64
C SER A 89 25.76 -14.55 -14.89
N GLY A 90 24.85 -15.29 -15.54
CA GLY A 90 25.04 -16.71 -15.88
C GLY A 90 25.45 -16.97 -17.34
N LYS A 91 25.86 -15.94 -18.09
CA LYS A 91 26.24 -16.05 -19.51
C LYS A 91 27.68 -15.66 -19.76
#